data_AF-W7BCM7-F1
#
_entry.id   AF-W7BCM7-F1
#
_cell.length_a   1.000
_cell.length_b   1.000
_cell.length_c   1.000
_cell.angle_alpha   90.00
_cell.angle_beta   90.00
_cell.angle_gamma   90.00
#
_symmetry.space_group_name_H-M   'P 1'
#
loop_
_entity.id
_entity.type
_entity.pdbx_description
1 polymer ?
#
loop_
_entity_poly.entity_id
_entity_poly.type
_entity_poly.pdbx_seq_one_letter_code
_entity_poly.pdbx_strand_id
1 'polypeptide(L)' 'MTVTAIAEDGTKKTFEALVRFDSDVEIDYYRHGGILPMVLRGKLKK' A
#
# COMPACT_ATOMS: atom_id res chain seq x y z
N MET A 1 3.59 -11.57 -0.46
CA MET A 1 3.51 -10.69 -1.64
C MET A 1 4.82 -10.80 -2.40
N THR A 2 4.78 -11.14 -3.68
CA THR A 2 5.99 -11.28 -4.50
C THR A 2 6.47 -9.92 -4.98
N VAL A 3 7.70 -9.55 -4.64
CA VAL A 3 8.32 -8.28 -5.05
C VAL A 3 9.42 -8.58 -6.07
N THR A 4 9.50 -7.78 -7.13
CA THR A 4 10.60 -7.82 -8.09
C THR A 4 11.37 -6.50 -7.99
N ALA A 5 12.61 -6.56 -7.51
CA ALA A 5 13.54 -5.43 -7.53
C ALA A 5 14.35 -5.45 -8.83
N ILE A 6 14.55 -4.28 -9.43
CA ILE A 6 15.37 -4.09 -10.64
C ILE A 6 16.53 -3.18 -10.26
N ALA A 7 17.76 -3.66 -10.42
CA ALA A 7 18.97 -2.87 -10.21
C ALA A 7 19.24 -1.95 -11.41
N GLU A 8 20.11 -0.95 -11.24
CA GLU A 8 20.46 0.02 -12.30
C GLU A 8 21.09 -0.65 -13.53
N ASP A 9 21.72 -1.80 -13.36
CA ASP A 9 22.28 -2.62 -14.44
C ASP A 9 21.23 -3.52 -15.15
N GLY A 10 19.96 -3.45 -14.73
CA GLY A 10 18.85 -4.24 -15.26
C GLY A 10 18.67 -5.62 -14.62
N THR A 11 19.53 -6.01 -13.68
CA THR A 11 19.41 -7.30 -12.97
C THR A 11 18.14 -7.32 -12.13
N LYS A 12 17.36 -8.40 -12.25
CA LYS A 12 16.10 -8.58 -11.52
C LYS A 12 16.26 -9.58 -10.37
N LYS A 13 15.75 -9.23 -9.19
CA LYS A 13 15.67 -10.13 -8.03
C LYS A 13 14.23 -10.23 -7.56
N THR A 14 13.73 -11.46 -7.51
CA THR A 14 12.38 -11.76 -7.05
C THR A 14 12.44 -12.40 -5.67
N PHE A 15 11.67 -11.89 -4.72
CA PHE A 15 11.59 -12.44 -3.37
C PHE A 15 10.20 -12.25 -2.77
N GLU A 16 9.90 -13.07 -1.77
CA GLU A 16 8.67 -12.94 -1.00
C GLU A 16 8.84 -11.88 0.09
N ALA A 17 7.86 -10.98 0.21
CA ALA A 17 7.76 -9.99 1.27
C ALA A 17 6.44 -10.13 2.03
N LEU A 18 6.51 -9.89 3.34
CA LEU A 18 5.35 -9.76 4.20
C LEU A 18 4.78 -8.34 4.07
N VAL A 19 3.48 -8.23 3.79
CA VAL A 19 2.77 -6.95 3.88
C VAL A 19 2.36 -6.76 5.33
N ARG A 20 2.88 -5.74 6.00
CA ARG A 20 2.60 -5.48 7.41
C ARG A 20 1.50 -4.44 7.55
N PHE A 21 0.38 -4.87 8.11
CA PHE A 21 -0.67 -4.00 8.64
C PHE A 21 -0.79 -4.34 10.13
N ASP A 22 -0.63 -3.33 10.99
CA ASP A 22 -0.63 -3.54 12.44
C ASP A 22 -2.07 -3.40 13.02
N SER A 23 -3.02 -2.90 12.23
CA SER A 23 -4.43 -2.72 12.61
C SER A 23 -5.39 -2.80 11.42
N ASP A 24 -6.66 -3.13 11.69
CA ASP A 24 -7.73 -3.15 10.68
C ASP A 24 -7.94 -1.78 10.00
N VAL A 25 -7.71 -0.70 10.74
CA VAL A 25 -7.84 0.68 10.25
C VAL A 25 -6.81 0.98 9.15
N GLU A 26 -5.59 0.45 9.25
CA GLU A 26 -4.57 0.64 8.21
C GLU A 26 -4.90 -0.09 6.91
N ILE A 27 -5.58 -1.23 7.00
CA ILE A 27 -6.08 -1.96 5.83
C ILE A 27 -7.12 -1.10 5.10
N ASP A 28 -8.02 -0.45 5.83
CA ASP A 28 -9.01 0.45 5.24
C ASP A 28 -8.37 1.70 4.63
N TYR A 29 -7.37 2.31 5.28
CA TYR A 29 -6.59 3.38 4.65
C TYR A 29 -5.96 2.93 3.33
N TYR A 30 -5.33 1.76 3.32
CA TYR A 30 -4.74 1.21 2.10
C TYR A 30 -5.79 1.04 0.99
N ARG A 31 -6.95 0.45 1.28
CA ARG A 31 -8.06 0.27 0.32
C ARG A 31 -8.62 1.60 -0.20
N HIS A 32 -8.62 2.63 0.62
CA HIS A 32 -9.11 3.96 0.23
C HIS A 32 -8.07 4.80 -0.53
N GLY A 33 -6.84 4.29 -0.71
CA GLY A 33 -5.74 5.01 -1.37
C GLY A 33 -4.97 5.95 -0.44
N GLY A 34 -5.11 5.77 0.87
CA GLY A 34 -4.48 6.54 1.93
C GLY A 34 -5.50 7.15 2.91
N ILE A 35 -5.01 7.59 4.07
CA ILE A 35 -5.82 8.24 5.11
C ILE A 35 -6.45 9.55 4.62
N LEU A 36 -5.70 10.36 3.87
CA LEU A 36 -6.18 11.67 3.39
C LEU A 36 -7.34 11.52 2.38
N PRO A 37 -7.26 10.68 1.34
CA PRO A 37 -8.40 10.39 0.46
C PRO A 37 -9.64 9.86 1.19
N MET A 38 -9.47 9.01 2.20
CA MET A 38 -10.59 8.49 3.01
C MET A 38 -11.34 9.62 3.74
N VAL A 39 -10.60 10.48 4.45
CA VAL A 39 -11.17 11.59 5.22
C VAL A 39 -11.85 12.61 4.31
N LEU A 40 -11.20 12.98 3.20
CA LEU A 40 -11.76 13.95 2.25
C LEU A 40 -13.08 13.45 1.63
N ARG A 41 -13.13 12.19 1.19
CA ARG A 41 -14.36 11.57 0.65
C ARG A 41 -15.47 11.48 1.71
N GLY A 42 -15.12 11.20 2.96
CA GLY A 42 -16.08 11.17 4.07
C GLY A 42 -16.67 12.55 4.38
N LYS A 43 -15.86 13.60 4.29
CA LYS A 43 -16.30 14.99 4.50
C LYS A 43 -17.13 15.54 3.32
N LEU A 44 -16.83 15.14 2.08
CA LEU A 44 -17.57 15.55 0.88
C LEU A 44 -18.94 14.88 0.72
N LYS A 45 -19.14 13.71 1.34
CA LYS A 45 -20.43 13.00 1.36
C LYS A 45 -21.42 13.57 2.38
N LYS A 46 -21.08 14.67 3.04
CA LYS A 46 -21.83 15.25 4.15
C LYS A 46 -22.27 16.67 3.83
#